data_AF-A3K551-F1
#
_entry.id   AF-A3K551-F1
#
_cell.length_a   1.000
_cell.length_b   1.000
_cell.length_c   1.000
_cell.angle_alpha   90.00
_cell.angle_beta   90.00
_cell.angle_gamma   90.00
#
_symmetry.space_group_name_H-M   'P 1'
#
loop_
_entity.id
_entity.type
_entity.pdbx_description
1 polymer ?
#
loop_
_entity_poly.entity_id
_entity_poly.type
_entity_poly.pdbx_seq_one_letter_code
_entity_poly.pdbx_strand_id
1 'polypeptide(L)'
;MQANPVWSLAMVCVFVVMAASNWRRTRIRRMARDLPTALRRRLGEAPEYEAPDEDAFRDYAARHRRLTRVMHVAWGLAAVWLVYVGYLALGGQ
;
A
#
# COMPACT_ATOMS: atom_id res chain seq x y z
N MET A 1 -21.18 -26.02 -7.11
CA MET A 1 -20.91 -25.02 -6.06
C MET A 1 -21.17 -23.65 -6.68
N GLN A 2 -22.34 -23.05 -6.44
CA GLN A 2 -22.65 -21.72 -6.97
C GLN A 2 -21.68 -20.74 -6.32
N ALA A 3 -20.82 -20.11 -7.12
CA ALA A 3 -19.89 -19.10 -6.63
C ALA A 3 -20.74 -17.93 -6.12
N ASN A 4 -20.90 -17.84 -4.79
CA ASN A 4 -21.63 -16.76 -4.16
C ASN A 4 -20.96 -15.44 -4.59
N PRO A 5 -21.67 -14.54 -5.31
CA PRO A 5 -21.07 -13.31 -5.87
C PRO A 5 -20.42 -12.43 -4.80
N VAL A 6 -20.87 -12.55 -3.54
CA VAL A 6 -20.24 -11.92 -2.37
C VAL A 6 -18.77 -12.35 -2.19
N TRP A 7 -18.45 -13.61 -2.46
CA TRP A 7 -17.10 -14.16 -2.35
C TRP A 7 -16.16 -13.58 -3.41
N SER A 8 -16.65 -13.39 -4.64
CA SER A 8 -15.92 -12.73 -5.72
C SER A 8 -15.60 -11.28 -5.37
N LEU A 9 -16.58 -10.56 -4.80
CA LEU A 9 -16.41 -9.17 -4.34
C LEU A 9 -15.43 -9.05 -3.18
N ALA A 10 -15.44 -10.00 -2.25
CA ALA A 10 -14.47 -10.06 -1.15
C ALA A 10 -13.04 -10.32 -1.67
N MET A 11 -12.88 -11.23 -2.64
CA MET A 11 -11.60 -11.49 -3.29
C MET A 11 -11.03 -10.24 -3.97
N VAL A 12 -11.85 -9.46 -4.68
CA VAL A 12 -11.40 -8.19 -5.29
C VAL A 12 -10.82 -7.24 -4.25
N CYS A 13 -11.45 -7.13 -3.07
CA CYS A 13 -10.95 -6.29 -1.97
C CYS A 13 -9.55 -6.73 -1.52
N VAL A 14 -9.38 -8.04 -1.26
CA VAL A 14 -8.09 -8.62 -0.85
C VAL A 14 -7.03 -8.39 -1.93
N PHE A 15 -7.38 -8.60 -3.20
CA PHE A 15 -6.46 -8.37 -4.32
C PHE A 15 -6.03 -6.91 -4.42
N VAL A 16 -6.93 -5.95 -4.23
CA VAL A 16 -6.61 -4.51 -4.28
C VAL A 16 -5.64 -4.14 -3.15
N VAL A 17 -5.92 -4.58 -1.91
CA VAL A 17 -5.06 -4.29 -0.75
C VAL A 17 -3.69 -4.97 -0.89
N MET A 18 -3.67 -6.22 -1.35
CA MET A 18 -2.45 -6.98 -1.55
C MET A 18 -1.61 -6.41 -2.69
N ALA A 19 -2.24 -6.02 -3.81
CA ALA A 19 -1.57 -5.38 -4.94
C ALA A 19 -1.00 -4.02 -4.55
N ALA A 20 -1.76 -3.19 -3.82
CA ALA A 20 -1.29 -1.89 -3.32
C ALA A 20 -0.09 -2.04 -2.37
N SER A 21 -0.16 -3.00 -1.44
CA SER A 21 0.93 -3.29 -0.49
C SER A 21 2.18 -3.77 -1.23
N ASN A 22 2.02 -4.70 -2.16
CA ASN A 22 3.15 -5.24 -2.94
C ASN A 22 3.77 -4.19 -3.85
N TRP A 23 2.94 -3.33 -4.47
CA TRP A 23 3.41 -2.21 -5.30
C TRP A 23 4.21 -1.20 -4.47
N ARG A 24 3.73 -0.81 -3.28
CA ARG A 24 4.47 0.06 -2.35
C ARG A 24 5.83 -0.55 -1.99
N ARG A 25 5.84 -1.83 -1.62
CA ARG A 25 7.07 -2.55 -1.24
C ARG A 25 8.09 -2.56 -2.37
N THR A 26 7.66 -2.89 -3.58
CA THR A 26 8.54 -2.95 -4.75
C THR A 26 9.08 -1.56 -5.14
N ARG A 27 8.25 -0.51 -5.05
CA ARG A 27 8.66 0.88 -5.31
C ARG A 27 9.70 1.37 -4.30
N ILE A 28 9.47 1.14 -3.00
CA ILE A 28 10.41 1.54 -1.95
C ILE A 28 11.75 0.81 -2.12
N ARG A 29 11.71 -0.49 -2.42
CA ARG A 29 12.91 -1.31 -2.62
C ARG A 29 13.71 -0.86 -3.85
N ARG A 30 13.04 -0.46 -4.95
CA ARG A 30 13.70 0.15 -6.12
C ARG A 30 14.34 1.49 -5.77
N MET A 31 13.62 2.38 -5.09
CA MET A 31 14.18 3.68 -4.66
C MET A 31 15.37 3.53 -3.72
N ALA A 32 15.34 2.58 -2.79
CA ALA A 32 16.48 2.29 -1.92
C ALA A 32 17.69 1.71 -2.68
N ARG A 33 17.45 0.99 -3.79
CA ARG A 33 18.51 0.47 -4.66
C ARG A 33 19.18 1.56 -5.49
N ASP A 34 18.41 2.55 -5.92
CA ASP A 34 18.89 3.69 -6.72
C ASP A 34 19.62 4.75 -5.87
N LEU A 35 19.66 4.59 -4.54
CA LEU A 35 20.38 5.48 -3.64
C LEU A 35 21.91 5.27 -3.73
N PRO A 36 22.72 6.34 -3.59
CA PRO A 36 24.17 6.21 -3.48
C PRO A 36 24.58 5.26 -2.35
N THR A 37 25.60 4.44 -2.58
CA THR A 37 26.04 3.39 -1.65
C THR A 37 26.29 3.89 -0.21
N ALA A 38 26.77 5.13 -0.07
CA ALA A 38 26.97 5.78 1.23
C ALA A 38 25.65 6.04 1.99
N LEU A 39 24.62 6.57 1.31
CA LEU A 39 23.29 6.74 1.90
C LEU A 39 22.60 5.39 2.12
N ARG A 40 22.78 4.42 1.21
CA ARG A 40 22.18 3.08 1.35
C ARG A 40 22.67 2.34 2.59
N ARG A 41 23.94 2.52 2.97
CA ARG A 41 24.49 1.96 4.23
C ARG A 41 23.89 2.62 5.48
N ARG A 42 23.59 3.92 5.43
CA ARG A 42 22.94 4.64 6.53
C ARG A 42 21.46 4.30 6.67
N LEU A 43 20.79 3.94 5.58
CA LEU A 43 19.35 3.62 5.54
C LEU A 43 19.00 2.31 6.30
N GLY A 44 19.97 1.43 6.57
CA GLY A 44 19.76 0.19 7.30
C GLY A 44 18.97 -0.88 6.52
N GLU A 45 18.59 -1.96 7.21
CA GLU A 45 17.97 -3.15 6.60
C GLU A 45 16.44 -3.04 6.41
N ALA A 46 15.79 -2.06 7.06
CA ALA A 46 14.33 -1.88 7.07
C ALA A 46 13.82 -0.49 6.59
N PRO A 47 14.15 -0.05 5.35
CA PRO A 47 13.66 1.22 4.80
C PRO A 47 12.16 1.25 4.45
N GLU A 48 11.45 0.15 4.71
CA GLU A 48 10.05 -0.05 4.33
C GLU A 48 9.05 0.62 5.30
N TYR A 49 9.49 0.94 6.52
CA TYR A 49 8.62 1.38 7.61
C TYR A 49 8.73 2.87 7.93
N GLU A 50 9.93 3.44 7.94
CA GLU A 50 10.15 4.83 8.34
C GLU A 50 11.19 5.50 7.46
N ALA A 51 10.86 6.70 6.97
CA ALA A 51 11.80 7.49 6.19
C ALA A 51 12.76 8.21 7.16
N PRO A 52 14.08 8.12 6.98
CA PRO A 52 15.02 8.81 7.85
C PRO A 52 14.84 10.33 7.72
N ASP A 53 14.83 11.01 8.87
CA ASP A 53 14.66 12.47 8.98
C ASP A 53 16.00 13.21 8.85
N GLU A 54 16.82 12.80 7.89
CA GLU A 54 18.10 13.42 7.56
C GLU A 54 17.96 14.21 6.25
N ASP A 55 18.56 15.40 6.19
CA ASP A 55 18.49 16.28 5.01
C ASP A 55 18.99 15.62 3.72
N ALA A 56 19.97 14.72 3.84
CA ALA A 56 20.47 13.91 2.73
C ALA A 56 19.40 12.99 2.13
N PHE A 57 18.36 12.63 2.89
CA PHE A 57 17.24 11.80 2.47
C PHE A 57 15.97 12.60 2.18
N ARG A 58 16.01 13.93 2.16
CA ARG A 58 14.82 14.78 1.96
C ARG A 58 13.99 14.40 0.73
N ASP A 59 14.65 14.14 -0.40
CA ASP A 59 14.01 13.68 -1.63
C ASP A 59 13.43 12.26 -1.54
N TYR A 60 14.10 11.38 -0.79
CA TYR A 60 13.63 10.03 -0.51
C TYR A 60 12.40 10.06 0.41
N ALA A 61 12.45 10.85 1.48
CA ALA A 61 11.36 11.06 2.43
C ALA A 61 10.12 11.68 1.77
N ALA A 62 10.30 12.67 0.88
CA ALA A 62 9.20 13.27 0.13
C ALA A 62 8.46 12.24 -0.75
N ARG A 63 9.21 11.34 -1.41
CA ARG A 63 8.63 10.23 -2.19
C ARG A 63 7.99 9.17 -1.30
N HIS A 64 8.61 8.83 -0.18
CA HIS A 64 8.05 7.89 0.79
C HIS A 64 6.70 8.38 1.34
N ARG A 65 6.59 9.66 1.71
CA ARG A 65 5.33 10.28 2.14
C ARG A 65 4.25 10.23 1.05
N ARG A 66 4.60 10.44 -0.23
CA ARG A 66 3.65 10.27 -1.36
C ARG A 66 3.15 8.83 -1.46
N LEU A 67 4.02 7.84 -1.31
CA LEU A 67 3.64 6.43 -1.30
C LEU A 67 2.69 6.11 -0.13
N THR A 68 2.92 6.67 1.05
CA THR A 68 2.03 6.52 2.22
C THR A 68 0.64 7.13 1.97
N ARG A 69 0.55 8.26 1.24
CA ARG A 69 -0.75 8.83 0.82
C ARG A 69 -1.50 7.89 -0.11
N VAL A 70 -0.82 7.26 -1.07
CA VAL A 70 -1.47 6.27 -1.96
C VAL A 70 -1.96 5.06 -1.16
N MET A 71 -1.21 4.64 -0.14
CA MET A 71 -1.66 3.57 0.76
C MET A 71 -2.91 3.99 1.56
N HIS A 72 -2.99 5.23 2.03
CA HIS A 72 -4.20 5.77 2.65
C HIS A 72 -5.39 5.82 1.68
N VAL A 73 -5.18 6.21 0.42
CA VAL A 73 -6.23 6.18 -0.61
C VAL A 73 -6.70 4.74 -0.87
N ALA A 74 -5.78 3.78 -0.93
CA ALA A 74 -6.13 2.36 -1.06
C ALA A 74 -6.92 1.86 0.16
N TRP A 75 -6.57 2.31 1.36
CA TRP A 75 -7.33 2.04 2.59
C TRP A 75 -8.73 2.66 2.55
N GLY A 76 -8.85 3.90 2.10
CA GLY A 76 -10.14 4.57 1.90
C GLY A 76 -11.01 3.85 0.88
N LEU A 77 -10.42 3.41 -0.24
CA LEU A 77 -11.11 2.62 -1.25
C LEU A 77 -11.56 1.26 -0.69
N ALA A 78 -10.71 0.58 0.08
CA ALA A 78 -11.06 -0.66 0.76
C ALA A 78 -12.19 -0.46 1.78
N ALA A 79 -12.18 0.64 2.54
CA ALA A 79 -13.25 0.98 3.48
C ALA A 79 -14.58 1.24 2.75
N VAL A 80 -14.57 2.04 1.68
CA VAL A 80 -15.77 2.29 0.85
C VAL A 80 -16.28 0.98 0.24
N TRP A 81 -15.39 0.11 -0.20
CA TRP A 81 -15.74 -1.20 -0.74
C TRP A 81 -16.37 -2.12 0.33
N LEU A 82 -15.84 -2.13 1.55
CA LEU A 82 -16.44 -2.86 2.66
C LEU A 82 -17.84 -2.37 2.99
N VAL A 83 -18.07 -1.05 2.98
CA VAL A 83 -19.41 -0.46 3.15
C VAL A 83 -20.35 -0.93 2.04
N TYR A 84 -19.88 -0.93 0.79
CA TYR A 84 -20.65 -1.41 -0.35
C TYR A 84 -21.01 -2.90 -0.27
N VAL A 85 -20.05 -3.76 0.08
CA VAL A 85 -20.29 -5.20 0.28
C VAL A 85 -21.25 -5.44 1.45
N GLY A 86 -21.11 -4.69 2.56
CA GLY A 86 -22.02 -4.76 3.69
C GLY A 86 -23.44 -4.33 3.32
N TYR A 87 -23.58 -3.26 2.53
CA TYR A 87 -24.87 -2.83 1.98
C TYR A 87 -25.51 -3.91 1.10
N LEU A 88 -24.73 -4.55 0.20
CA LEU A 88 -25.19 -5.64 -0.65
C LEU A 88 -25.62 -6.87 0.16
N ALA A 89 -24.94 -7.16 1.26
CA ALA A 89 -25.27 -8.27 2.16
C ALA A 89 -26.55 -7.99 2.99
N LEU A 90 -26.84 -6.73 3.32
CA LEU A 90 -28.00 -6.32 4.12
C LEU A 90 -29.24 -6.02 3.28
N GLY A 91 -29.08 -5.45 2.09
CA GLY A 91 -30.16 -5.09 1.18
C GLY A 91 -30.40 -6.09 0.04
N GLY A 92 -29.62 -7.18 -0.01
CA GLY A 92 -29.77 -8.27 -0.97
C GLY A 92 -30.77 -9.34 -0.53
N GLN A 93 -31.90 -8.94 0.04
CA GLN A 93 -33.10 -9.77 0.25
C GLN A 93 -34.24 -9.19 -0.58
#